data_AF-A0A932QA53-F1
#
_entry.id   AF-A0A932QA53-F1
#
_cell.length_a   1.000
_cell.length_b   1.000
_cell.length_c   1.000
_cell.angle_alpha   90.00
_cell.angle_beta   90.00
_cell.angle_gamma   90.00
#
_symmetry.space_group_name_H-M   'P 1'
#
loop_
_entity.id
_entity.type
_entity.pdbx_description
1 polymer ?
#
loop_
_entity_poly.entity_id
_entity_poly.type
_entity_poly.pdbx_seq_one_letter_code
_entity_poly.pdbx_strand_id
1 'polypeptide(L)'
;MIARLKKLLESPSIKLMLLALGAGAALTFVLQNFEMNLFEAHLYDFRMRHKGDHPMAEHTVLVKIDDKTVERLNEFSPLSIRQHVSLLRLLGQANPKAIAYFINFNDSITADAPEGGKPAENPAENFVQIAESLYASGTPVLLGTDIDVTGEVVPPFPLSKLPHRVARITTDGTTFAEDKVTRRALFSIYDEPVLHVQLASLINGKMAPNEYRGIYHMPDVDANFFLINYVNPTQDDQERFTEVSAVDILDGKISPEIFRNKLVLVGTKTKEDSSDYVYTPYSRTIFQNAKLTVHANIIETLIHDNAIIKASKTFDIFLTFLLTSLIIAMVFRTSPIRGVVITTFCALLIIGAALATFRWGAIWIC
;
A
#
# COMPACT_ATOMS: atom_id res chain seq x y z
N MET A 1 1.06 60.48 4.96
CA MET A 1 0.98 58.99 4.91
C MET A 1 1.41 58.35 6.23
N ILE A 2 2.62 58.63 6.72
CA ILE A 2 3.20 58.06 7.95
C ILE A 2 2.36 58.36 9.22
N ALA A 3 1.82 59.56 9.38
CA ALA A 3 1.00 59.93 10.55
C ALA A 3 -0.36 59.19 10.60
N ARG A 4 -0.97 58.88 9.44
CA ARG A 4 -2.22 58.09 9.37
C ARG A 4 -1.95 56.62 9.71
N LEU A 5 -0.80 56.08 9.28
CA LEU A 5 -0.36 54.72 9.59
C LEU A 5 -0.12 54.55 11.11
N LYS A 6 0.53 55.53 11.75
CA LYS A 6 0.74 55.57 13.21
C LYS A 6 -0.59 55.56 13.98
N LYS A 7 -1.54 56.41 13.59
CA LYS A 7 -2.86 56.50 14.25
C LYS A 7 -3.70 55.22 14.11
N LEU A 8 -3.56 54.49 12.99
CA LEU A 8 -4.18 53.18 12.80
C LEU A 8 -3.56 52.11 13.71
N LEU A 9 -2.23 52.05 13.79
CA LEU A 9 -1.48 51.13 14.66
C LEU A 9 -1.75 51.33 16.16
N GLU A 10 -2.20 52.53 16.56
CA GLU A 10 -2.56 52.82 17.95
C GLU A 10 -3.92 52.27 18.38
N SER A 11 -4.77 51.84 17.44
CA SER A 11 -6.10 51.32 17.77
C SER A 11 -6.02 50.00 18.57
N PRO A 12 -6.83 49.83 19.62
CA PRO A 12 -6.79 48.63 20.47
C PRO A 12 -7.10 47.36 19.67
N SER A 13 -7.97 47.44 18.67
CA SER A 13 -8.32 46.32 17.79
C SER A 13 -7.17 45.87 16.90
N ILE A 14 -6.34 46.81 16.40
CA ILE A 14 -5.16 46.50 15.58
C ILE A 14 -4.04 45.92 16.47
N LYS A 15 -3.82 46.48 17.66
CA LYS A 15 -2.86 45.92 18.63
C LYS A 15 -3.19 44.47 19.00
N LEU A 16 -4.47 44.18 19.24
CA LEU A 16 -4.92 42.81 19.54
C LEU A 16 -4.72 41.85 18.35
N MET A 17 -4.95 42.33 17.13
CA MET A 17 -4.71 41.54 15.92
C MET A 17 -3.23 41.23 15.72
N LEU A 18 -2.36 42.22 15.90
CA LEU A 18 -0.91 42.04 15.83
C LEU A 18 -0.40 41.08 16.91
N LEU A 19 -0.95 41.17 18.13
CA LEU A 19 -0.64 40.23 19.21
C LEU A 19 -1.06 38.80 18.83
N ALA A 20 -2.26 38.62 18.27
CA ALA A 20 -2.74 37.31 17.85
C ALA A 20 -1.90 36.70 16.72
N LEU A 21 -1.50 37.51 15.73
CA LEU A 21 -0.60 37.06 14.66
C LEU A 21 0.79 36.71 15.20
N GLY A 22 1.34 37.51 16.12
CA GLY A 22 2.64 37.23 16.74
C GLY A 22 2.61 35.95 17.59
N ALA A 23 1.57 35.77 18.41
CA ALA A 23 1.38 34.58 19.21
C ALA A 23 1.09 33.33 18.34
N GLY A 24 0.31 33.49 17.27
CA GLY A 24 0.06 32.43 16.29
C GLY A 24 1.33 31.98 15.60
N ALA A 25 2.19 32.91 15.16
CA ALA A 25 3.50 32.61 14.59
C ALA A 25 4.40 31.87 15.58
N ALA A 26 4.46 32.33 16.84
CA ALA A 26 5.24 31.67 17.88
C ALA A 26 4.75 30.24 18.16
N LEU A 27 3.43 30.05 18.27
CA LEU A 27 2.85 28.72 18.50
C LEU A 27 3.06 27.79 17.30
N THR A 28 2.90 28.29 16.07
CA THR A 28 3.21 27.50 14.86
C THR A 28 4.67 27.10 14.83
N PHE A 29 5.60 28.01 15.17
CA PHE A 29 7.01 27.66 15.27
C PHE A 29 7.24 26.54 16.29
N VAL A 30 6.65 26.63 17.47
CA VAL A 30 6.74 25.57 18.49
C VAL A 30 6.19 24.24 17.94
N LEU A 31 4.96 24.22 17.40
CA LEU A 31 4.32 23.00 16.90
C LEU A 31 5.12 22.33 15.78
N GLN A 32 5.77 23.10 14.91
CA GLN A 32 6.57 22.57 13.79
C GLN A 32 7.91 21.96 14.24
N ASN A 33 8.33 22.18 15.50
CA ASN A 33 9.53 21.54 16.07
C ASN A 33 9.21 20.24 16.83
N PHE A 34 7.93 19.89 17.02
CA PHE A 34 7.53 18.63 17.64
C PHE A 34 7.11 17.63 16.58
N GLU A 35 7.79 16.47 16.52
CA GLU A 35 7.37 15.37 15.67
C GLU A 35 6.22 14.60 16.32
N MET A 36 5.01 14.77 15.78
CA MET A 36 3.81 14.10 16.26
C MET A 36 3.48 12.85 15.45
N ASN A 37 4.51 12.17 14.91
CA ASN A 37 4.36 11.08 13.93
C ASN A 37 3.41 9.98 14.40
N LEU A 38 3.52 9.54 15.67
CA LEU A 38 2.64 8.51 16.23
C LEU A 38 1.18 8.95 16.27
N PHE A 39 0.93 10.20 16.69
CA PHE A 39 -0.43 10.76 16.75
C PHE A 39 -1.00 10.94 15.34
N GLU A 40 -0.21 11.47 14.42
CA GLU A 40 -0.57 11.60 13.01
C GLU A 40 -0.89 10.23 12.38
N ALA A 41 -0.11 9.20 12.70
CA ALA A 41 -0.33 7.84 12.21
C ALA A 41 -1.65 7.25 12.72
N HIS A 42 -2.00 7.45 13.99
CA HIS A 42 -3.29 7.04 14.53
C HIS A 42 -4.45 7.78 13.85
N LEU A 43 -4.30 9.08 13.57
CA LEU A 43 -5.29 9.84 12.83
C LEU A 43 -5.39 9.39 11.37
N TYR A 44 -4.27 9.08 10.71
CA TYR A 44 -4.25 8.50 9.37
C TYR A 44 -5.03 7.18 9.34
N ASP A 45 -4.74 6.28 10.28
CA ASP A 45 -5.42 4.99 10.39
C ASP A 45 -6.92 5.16 10.71
N PHE A 46 -7.27 6.15 11.53
CA PHE A 46 -8.66 6.50 11.77
C PHE A 46 -9.36 6.96 10.48
N ARG A 47 -8.75 7.86 9.72
CA ARG A 47 -9.30 8.34 8.44
C ARG A 47 -9.43 7.19 7.44
N MET A 48 -8.43 6.30 7.34
CA MET A 48 -8.47 5.14 6.46
C MET A 48 -9.65 4.22 6.78
N ARG A 49 -9.89 3.94 8.07
CA ARG A 49 -11.03 3.12 8.52
C ARG A 49 -12.40 3.76 8.24
N HIS A 50 -12.49 5.09 8.18
CA HIS A 50 -13.76 5.81 8.04
C HIS A 50 -13.99 6.43 6.66
N LYS A 51 -13.03 6.32 5.73
CA LYS A 51 -13.17 6.87 4.37
C LYS A 51 -14.22 6.14 3.52
N GLY A 52 -14.72 4.99 3.98
CA GLY A 52 -15.64 4.12 3.25
C GLY A 52 -14.95 3.32 2.13
N ASP A 53 -15.76 2.55 1.41
CA ASP A 53 -15.26 1.66 0.36
C ASP A 53 -15.09 2.38 -0.98
N HIS A 54 -14.07 2.00 -1.74
CA HIS A 54 -13.89 2.40 -3.14
C HIS A 54 -14.58 1.40 -4.10
N PRO A 55 -14.76 1.76 -5.39
CA PRO A 55 -15.29 0.84 -6.40
C PRO A 55 -14.54 -0.50 -6.35
N MET A 56 -15.26 -1.60 -6.58
CA MET A 56 -14.73 -2.96 -6.39
C MET A 56 -13.46 -3.20 -7.21
N ALA A 57 -12.56 -4.04 -6.68
CA ALA A 57 -11.35 -4.48 -7.37
C ALA A 57 -11.73 -5.43 -8.52
N GLU A 58 -12.11 -4.86 -9.66
CA GLU A 58 -12.57 -5.62 -10.81
C GLU A 58 -11.41 -6.26 -11.58
N HIS A 59 -10.16 -5.84 -11.37
CA HIS A 59 -9.04 -6.27 -12.20
C HIS A 59 -8.29 -7.47 -11.65
N THR A 60 -8.44 -7.77 -10.36
CA THR A 60 -7.51 -8.64 -9.64
C THR A 60 -8.22 -9.84 -9.02
N VAL A 61 -7.64 -11.04 -9.18
CA VAL A 61 -8.09 -12.28 -8.52
C VAL A 61 -6.91 -12.87 -7.74
N LEU A 62 -7.18 -13.27 -6.49
CA LEU A 62 -6.16 -13.82 -5.60
C LEU A 62 -6.27 -15.34 -5.59
N VAL A 63 -5.15 -16.01 -5.86
CA VAL A 63 -4.99 -17.45 -5.77
C VAL A 63 -4.10 -17.75 -4.57
N LYS A 64 -4.72 -18.24 -3.50
CA LYS A 64 -4.05 -18.47 -2.22
C LYS A 64 -3.63 -19.92 -2.06
N ILE A 65 -2.38 -20.12 -1.68
CA ILE A 65 -1.86 -21.39 -1.15
C ILE A 65 -2.13 -21.35 0.35
N ASP A 66 -3.32 -21.79 0.72
CA ASP A 66 -3.87 -21.68 2.07
C ASP A 66 -3.76 -22.98 2.87
N ASP A 67 -4.16 -22.95 4.16
CA ASP A 67 -4.17 -24.13 5.04
C ASP A 67 -4.88 -25.32 4.38
N LYS A 68 -5.99 -25.07 3.67
CA LYS A 68 -6.72 -26.07 2.90
C LYS A 68 -5.87 -26.73 1.80
N THR A 69 -5.04 -25.96 1.12
CA THR A 69 -4.12 -26.47 0.09
C THR A 69 -3.03 -27.33 0.71
N VAL A 70 -2.40 -26.85 1.79
CA VAL A 70 -1.36 -27.54 2.56
C VAL A 70 -1.87 -28.89 3.08
N GLU A 71 -3.03 -28.89 3.75
CA GLU A 71 -3.65 -30.12 4.29
C GLU A 71 -3.99 -31.13 3.19
N ARG A 72 -4.56 -30.67 2.07
CA ARG A 72 -5.04 -31.55 1.00
C ARG A 72 -3.92 -32.17 0.17
N LEU A 73 -2.79 -31.48 0.04
CA LEU A 73 -1.61 -31.98 -0.67
C LEU A 73 -0.64 -32.73 0.25
N ASN A 74 -0.83 -32.64 1.58
CA ASN A 74 0.07 -33.22 2.58
C ASN A 74 1.53 -32.78 2.35
N GLU A 75 1.70 -31.53 1.90
CA GLU A 75 2.98 -30.85 1.71
C GLU A 75 3.01 -29.68 2.70
N PHE A 76 4.02 -29.61 3.58
CA PHE A 76 4.25 -28.41 4.38
C PHE A 76 4.64 -27.27 3.43
N SER A 77 4.01 -26.10 3.58
CA SER A 77 4.37 -24.89 2.83
C SER A 77 5.89 -24.66 2.92
N PRO A 78 6.60 -24.44 1.80
CA PRO A 78 6.12 -24.03 0.47
C PRO A 78 5.66 -25.16 -0.44
N LEU A 79 4.75 -24.83 -1.35
CA LEU A 79 4.28 -25.74 -2.40
C LEU A 79 5.43 -26.12 -3.36
N SER A 80 5.50 -27.39 -3.77
CA SER A 80 6.49 -27.86 -4.76
C SER A 80 6.33 -27.20 -6.13
N ILE A 81 7.43 -27.05 -6.88
CA ILE A 81 7.42 -26.50 -8.25
C ILE A 81 6.58 -27.38 -9.17
N ARG A 82 6.53 -28.69 -8.94
CA ARG A 82 5.64 -29.61 -9.69
C ARG A 82 4.16 -29.21 -9.57
N GLN A 83 3.71 -28.82 -8.38
CA GLN A 83 2.34 -28.35 -8.18
C GLN A 83 2.12 -26.96 -8.79
N HIS A 84 3.13 -26.09 -8.73
CA HIS A 84 3.11 -24.81 -9.43
C HIS A 84 3.00 -24.95 -10.96
N VAL A 85 3.65 -25.94 -11.56
CA VAL A 85 3.50 -26.28 -12.99
C VAL A 85 2.06 -26.66 -13.33
N SER A 86 1.44 -27.50 -12.50
CA SER A 86 0.04 -27.91 -12.68
C SER A 86 -0.92 -26.71 -12.54
N LEU A 87 -0.70 -25.89 -11.50
CA LEU A 87 -1.48 -24.68 -11.26
C LEU A 87 -1.35 -23.69 -12.43
N LEU A 88 -0.11 -23.42 -12.89
CA LEU A 88 0.15 -22.49 -13.99
C LEU A 88 -0.53 -22.95 -15.28
N ARG A 89 -0.51 -24.26 -15.57
CA ARG A 89 -1.19 -24.83 -16.75
C ARG A 89 -2.69 -24.60 -16.70
N LEU A 90 -3.33 -24.79 -15.54
CA LEU A 90 -4.77 -24.60 -15.38
C LEU A 90 -5.16 -23.12 -15.45
N LEU A 91 -4.40 -22.25 -14.77
CA LEU A 91 -4.62 -20.80 -14.84
C LEU A 91 -4.45 -20.26 -16.26
N GLY A 92 -3.46 -20.76 -17.00
CA GLY A 92 -3.18 -20.36 -18.37
C GLY A 92 -4.32 -20.65 -19.36
N GLN A 93 -5.16 -21.67 -19.10
CA GLN A 93 -6.30 -22.00 -19.98
C GLN A 93 -7.38 -20.91 -20.00
N ALA A 94 -7.44 -20.08 -18.96
CA ALA A 94 -8.42 -19.01 -18.85
C ALA A 94 -8.08 -17.75 -19.66
N ASN A 95 -6.88 -17.65 -20.23
CA ASN A 95 -6.33 -16.43 -20.82
C ASN A 95 -6.43 -15.22 -19.86
N PRO A 96 -5.76 -15.28 -18.69
CA PRO A 96 -5.70 -14.14 -17.79
C PRO A 96 -4.89 -12.99 -18.42
N LYS A 97 -5.03 -11.79 -17.86
CA LYS A 97 -4.27 -10.62 -18.31
C LYS A 97 -2.79 -10.77 -17.96
N ALA A 98 -2.50 -11.34 -16.78
CA ALA A 98 -1.17 -11.73 -16.33
C ALA A 98 -1.29 -12.72 -15.17
N ILE A 99 -0.23 -13.48 -14.93
CA ILE A 99 -0.10 -14.33 -13.74
C ILE A 99 1.15 -13.88 -12.99
N ALA A 100 0.98 -13.41 -11.75
CA ALA A 100 2.08 -12.97 -10.91
C ALA A 100 2.22 -13.87 -9.68
N TYR A 101 3.44 -14.32 -9.41
CA TYR A 101 3.76 -15.11 -8.23
C TYR A 101 4.42 -14.23 -7.17
N PHE A 102 3.81 -14.12 -6.00
CA PHE A 102 4.34 -13.45 -4.81
C PHE A 102 4.78 -14.50 -3.78
N ILE A 103 5.61 -15.44 -4.22
CA ILE A 103 6.18 -16.51 -3.39
C ILE A 103 7.70 -16.56 -3.59
N ASN A 104 8.40 -17.04 -2.56
CA ASN A 104 9.84 -17.26 -2.66
C ASN A 104 10.13 -18.65 -3.25
N PHE A 105 10.41 -18.71 -4.56
CA PHE A 105 10.74 -19.97 -5.23
C PHE A 105 12.05 -20.62 -4.74
N ASN A 106 12.91 -19.88 -4.02
CA ASN A 106 14.08 -20.50 -3.37
C ASN A 106 13.65 -21.48 -2.27
N ASP A 107 12.50 -21.28 -1.64
CA ASP A 107 12.00 -22.21 -0.64
C ASP A 107 11.34 -23.42 -1.34
N SER A 108 10.56 -23.20 -2.41
CA SER A 108 9.92 -24.27 -3.20
C SER A 108 10.91 -25.26 -3.83
N ILE A 109 12.08 -24.80 -4.27
CA ILE A 109 13.09 -25.69 -4.86
C ILE A 109 13.67 -26.66 -3.80
N THR A 110 13.71 -26.26 -2.53
CA THR A 110 14.16 -27.15 -1.45
C THR A 110 13.12 -28.24 -1.15
N ALA A 111 11.82 -27.95 -1.32
CA ALA A 111 10.75 -28.94 -1.20
C ALA A 111 10.80 -30.01 -2.31
N ASP A 112 11.32 -29.66 -3.49
CA ASP A 112 11.50 -30.59 -4.61
C ASP A 112 12.84 -31.36 -4.60
N ALA A 113 13.68 -31.19 -3.57
CA ALA A 113 14.95 -31.90 -3.47
C ALA A 113 14.71 -33.43 -3.41
N PRO A 114 15.22 -34.23 -4.38
CA PRO A 114 14.89 -35.64 -4.44
C PRO A 114 15.52 -36.43 -3.28
N GLU A 115 14.70 -37.11 -2.49
CA GLU A 115 15.16 -38.23 -1.65
C GLU A 115 15.66 -39.36 -2.57
N GLY A 116 16.98 -39.43 -2.81
CA GLY A 116 17.61 -40.61 -3.41
C GLY A 116 18.03 -40.54 -4.89
N GLY A 117 18.44 -39.38 -5.40
CA GLY A 117 19.44 -39.30 -6.49
C GLY A 117 19.04 -39.82 -7.88
N LYS A 118 17.74 -39.95 -8.21
CA LYS A 118 17.30 -40.17 -9.59
C LYS A 118 17.05 -38.83 -10.29
N PRO A 119 17.56 -38.58 -11.51
CA PRO A 119 17.26 -37.38 -12.26
C PRO A 119 15.86 -37.54 -12.88
N ALA A 120 14.84 -37.25 -12.09
CA ALA A 120 13.47 -37.12 -12.59
C ALA A 120 13.26 -35.67 -13.04
N GLU A 121 12.67 -35.48 -14.22
CA GLU A 121 12.15 -34.22 -14.81
C GLU A 121 12.39 -32.94 -13.99
N ASN A 122 13.16 -31.99 -14.50
CA ASN A 122 13.38 -30.70 -13.85
C ASN A 122 12.07 -29.88 -13.85
N PRO A 123 11.29 -29.80 -12.75
CA PRO A 123 9.98 -29.17 -12.77
C PRO A 123 10.09 -27.67 -13.04
N ALA A 124 11.22 -27.06 -12.67
CA ALA A 124 11.52 -25.66 -12.94
C ALA A 124 11.69 -25.38 -14.44
N GLU A 125 12.29 -26.30 -15.23
CA GLU A 125 12.35 -26.16 -16.69
C GLU A 125 10.95 -26.23 -17.32
N ASN A 126 10.11 -27.15 -16.85
CA ASN A 126 8.73 -27.25 -17.30
C ASN A 126 7.93 -25.98 -16.97
N PHE A 127 8.15 -25.39 -15.79
CA PHE A 127 7.51 -24.13 -15.41
C PHE A 127 7.91 -23.01 -16.37
N VAL A 128 9.20 -22.86 -16.65
CA VAL A 128 9.72 -21.86 -17.60
C VAL A 128 9.13 -22.07 -18.99
N GLN A 129 9.11 -23.31 -19.49
CA GLN A 129 8.56 -23.61 -20.81
C GLN A 129 7.08 -23.24 -20.92
N ILE A 130 6.28 -23.53 -19.90
CA ILE A 130 4.86 -23.15 -19.87
C ILE A 130 4.74 -21.62 -19.82
N ALA A 131 5.50 -20.95 -18.96
CA ALA A 131 5.48 -19.50 -18.84
C ALA A 131 5.85 -18.79 -20.16
N GLU A 132 6.87 -19.28 -20.88
CA GLU A 132 7.24 -18.78 -22.21
C GLU A 132 6.14 -19.01 -23.24
N SER A 133 5.48 -20.18 -23.21
CA SER A 133 4.34 -20.46 -24.10
C SER A 133 3.15 -19.55 -23.84
N LEU A 134 2.88 -19.22 -22.56
CA LEU A 134 1.83 -18.28 -22.17
C LEU A 134 2.18 -16.84 -22.55
N TYR A 135 3.45 -16.46 -22.41
CA TYR A 135 3.92 -15.15 -22.86
C TYR A 135 3.72 -14.99 -24.38
N ALA A 136 4.05 -16.03 -25.17
CA ALA A 136 3.81 -16.04 -26.61
C ALA A 136 2.32 -15.96 -26.99
N SER A 137 1.42 -16.44 -26.13
CA SER A 137 -0.04 -16.30 -26.30
C SER A 137 -0.62 -15.00 -25.70
N GLY A 138 0.23 -14.10 -25.18
CA GLY A 138 -0.17 -12.79 -24.66
C GLY A 138 -0.47 -12.73 -23.15
N THR A 139 -0.13 -13.78 -22.40
CA THR A 139 -0.28 -13.84 -20.94
C THR A 139 1.10 -13.86 -20.28
N PRO A 140 1.64 -12.71 -19.82
CA PRO A 140 2.92 -12.69 -19.12
C PRO A 140 2.83 -13.39 -17.76
N VAL A 141 3.88 -14.15 -17.43
CA VAL A 141 4.11 -14.73 -16.11
C VAL A 141 5.26 -13.97 -15.45
N LEU A 142 4.98 -13.38 -14.29
CA LEU A 142 5.89 -12.47 -13.59
C LEU A 142 6.19 -13.00 -12.19
N LEU A 143 7.45 -12.93 -11.75
CA LEU A 143 7.87 -13.38 -10.43
C LEU A 143 8.21 -12.20 -9.51
N GLY A 144 7.61 -12.17 -8.34
CA GLY A 144 7.93 -11.23 -7.27
C GLY A 144 9.12 -11.72 -6.48
N THR A 145 10.13 -10.87 -6.34
CA THR A 145 11.34 -11.14 -5.57
C THR A 145 11.37 -10.30 -4.30
N ASP A 146 12.18 -10.75 -3.35
CA ASP A 146 12.47 -9.98 -2.16
C ASP A 146 13.78 -9.19 -2.33
N ILE A 147 14.09 -8.33 -1.38
CA ILE A 147 15.37 -7.63 -1.28
C ILE A 147 16.00 -7.91 0.08
N ASP A 148 17.28 -8.25 0.07
CA ASP A 148 18.09 -8.44 1.27
C ASP A 148 19.27 -7.45 1.32
N VAL A 149 20.20 -7.66 2.25
CA VAL A 149 21.38 -6.79 2.43
C VAL A 149 22.35 -6.84 1.25
N THR A 150 22.27 -7.87 0.39
CA THR A 150 23.10 -8.07 -0.80
C THR A 150 22.43 -7.58 -2.07
N GLY A 151 21.11 -7.29 -2.03
CA GLY A 151 20.34 -6.77 -3.14
C GLY A 151 19.10 -7.63 -3.40
N GLU A 152 18.64 -7.64 -4.65
CA GLU A 152 17.48 -8.45 -5.05
C GLU A 152 17.77 -9.94 -4.89
N VAL A 153 16.87 -10.66 -4.23
CA VAL A 153 16.93 -12.11 -4.08
C VAL A 153 16.37 -12.75 -5.35
N VAL A 154 17.27 -12.99 -6.30
CA VAL A 154 16.94 -13.54 -7.61
C VAL A 154 16.35 -14.96 -7.48
N PRO A 155 15.33 -15.33 -8.29
CA PRO A 155 14.79 -16.69 -8.28
C PRO A 155 15.87 -17.74 -8.65
N PRO A 156 15.73 -19.00 -8.22
CA PRO A 156 16.72 -20.01 -8.56
C PRO A 156 16.69 -20.31 -10.06
N PHE A 157 17.85 -20.60 -10.66
CA PHE A 157 17.90 -21.03 -12.06
C PHE A 157 17.12 -22.36 -12.23
N PRO A 158 16.33 -22.55 -13.32
CA PRO A 158 16.13 -21.66 -14.48
C PRO A 158 15.01 -20.61 -14.34
N LEU A 159 14.31 -20.54 -13.20
CA LEU A 159 13.19 -19.60 -13.00
C LEU A 159 13.63 -18.13 -13.12
N SER A 160 14.89 -17.81 -12.80
CA SER A 160 15.48 -16.49 -13.01
C SER A 160 15.48 -16.00 -14.47
N LYS A 161 15.27 -16.88 -15.45
CA LYS A 161 15.10 -16.47 -16.85
C LYS A 161 13.77 -15.76 -17.09
N LEU A 162 12.76 -16.01 -16.24
CA LEU A 162 11.47 -15.36 -16.34
C LEU A 162 11.55 -13.91 -15.87
N PRO A 163 10.68 -13.03 -16.39
CA PRO A 163 10.56 -11.67 -15.89
C PRO A 163 10.31 -11.65 -14.37
N HIS A 164 11.20 -10.99 -13.64
CA HIS A 164 11.10 -10.85 -12.19
C HIS A 164 11.46 -9.43 -11.75
N ARG A 165 10.84 -8.99 -10.65
CA ARG A 165 11.08 -7.69 -10.01
C ARG A 165 10.78 -7.75 -8.53
N VAL A 166 11.43 -6.86 -7.78
CA VAL A 166 11.18 -6.64 -6.36
C VAL A 166 9.68 -6.42 -6.12
N ALA A 167 9.15 -7.12 -5.12
CA ALA A 167 7.75 -7.06 -4.71
C ALA A 167 7.62 -6.91 -3.18
N ARG A 168 8.64 -6.38 -2.50
CA ARG A 168 8.66 -6.22 -1.02
C ARG A 168 7.50 -5.35 -0.51
N ILE A 169 6.79 -5.84 0.52
CA ILE A 169 5.89 -5.01 1.32
C ILE A 169 6.70 -4.23 2.35
N THR A 170 6.52 -2.92 2.36
CA THR A 170 7.20 -2.01 3.29
C THR A 170 6.36 -1.78 4.55
N THR A 171 7.01 -1.66 5.69
CA THR A 171 6.34 -1.37 6.97
C THR A 171 6.98 -0.15 7.64
N ASP A 172 6.20 0.58 8.42
CA ASP A 172 6.67 1.70 9.24
C ASP A 172 7.42 1.15 10.49
N GLY A 173 8.54 0.46 10.28
CA GLY A 173 9.27 -0.23 11.34
C GLY A 173 10.27 0.65 12.09
N THR A 174 11.07 1.43 11.35
CA THR A 174 12.11 2.34 11.88
C THR A 174 11.93 3.79 11.42
N THR A 175 10.84 4.05 10.68
CA THR A 175 10.53 5.38 10.14
C THR A 175 9.07 5.72 10.45
N PHE A 176 8.78 7.01 10.54
CA PHE A 176 7.45 7.55 10.83
C PHE A 176 6.91 7.13 12.21
N ALA A 177 6.05 6.11 12.28
CA ALA A 177 5.34 5.73 13.50
C ALA A 177 5.98 4.59 14.29
N GLU A 178 6.95 3.88 13.68
CA GLU A 178 7.66 2.74 14.28
C GLU A 178 6.72 1.62 14.79
N ASP A 179 5.52 1.53 14.21
CA ASP A 179 4.44 0.63 14.65
C ASP A 179 4.23 -0.58 13.71
N LYS A 180 5.14 -0.76 12.73
CA LYS A 180 5.15 -1.85 11.74
C LYS A 180 3.91 -1.92 10.85
N VAL A 181 3.08 -0.87 10.83
CA VAL A 181 1.91 -0.82 9.95
C VAL A 181 2.35 -0.50 8.52
N THR A 182 1.72 -1.16 7.55
CA THR A 182 1.94 -0.94 6.12
C THR A 182 1.08 0.24 5.66
N ARG A 183 1.67 1.44 5.52
CA ARG A 183 0.96 2.62 5.00
C ARG A 183 1.43 3.05 3.61
N ARG A 184 2.67 2.69 3.28
CA ARG A 184 3.35 3.05 2.04
C ARG A 184 3.73 1.79 1.28
N ALA A 185 4.02 1.95 -0.01
CA ALA A 185 4.59 0.93 -0.88
C ALA A 185 5.73 1.51 -1.72
N LEU A 186 6.63 0.63 -2.18
CA LEU A 186 7.64 0.99 -3.16
C LEU A 186 6.98 1.21 -4.53
N PHE A 187 7.45 2.23 -5.24
CA PHE A 187 7.17 2.49 -6.65
C PHE A 187 8.35 2.01 -7.52
N SER A 188 9.57 2.40 -7.15
CA SER A 188 10.80 1.98 -7.80
C SER A 188 11.97 1.98 -6.82
N ILE A 189 12.99 1.19 -7.10
CA ILE A 189 14.25 1.17 -6.36
C ILE A 189 15.40 1.19 -7.37
N TYR A 190 16.41 2.03 -7.15
CA TYR A 190 17.49 2.25 -8.12
C TYR A 190 16.96 2.55 -9.55
N ASP A 191 15.93 3.40 -9.63
CA ASP A 191 15.20 3.76 -10.86
C ASP A 191 14.49 2.61 -11.60
N GLU A 192 14.50 1.39 -11.08
CA GLU A 192 13.77 0.26 -11.64
C GLU A 192 12.38 0.11 -10.98
N PRO A 193 11.29 0.08 -11.76
CA PRO A 193 9.93 -0.08 -11.22
C PRO A 193 9.74 -1.46 -10.60
N VAL A 194 9.06 -1.51 -9.46
CA VAL A 194 8.72 -2.76 -8.77
C VAL A 194 7.64 -3.55 -9.51
N LEU A 195 7.47 -4.82 -9.15
CA LEU A 195 6.50 -5.70 -9.80
C LEU A 195 5.07 -5.13 -9.80
N HIS A 196 4.66 -4.44 -8.73
CA HIS A 196 3.33 -3.84 -8.64
C HIS A 196 3.07 -2.81 -9.75
N VAL A 197 4.09 -2.01 -10.11
CA VAL A 197 3.99 -1.01 -11.20
C VAL A 197 3.90 -1.70 -12.55
N GLN A 198 4.69 -2.76 -12.78
CA GLN A 198 4.60 -3.56 -14.01
C GLN A 198 3.22 -4.21 -14.19
N LEU A 199 2.61 -4.70 -13.11
CA LEU A 199 1.26 -5.28 -13.17
C LEU A 199 0.19 -4.22 -13.42
N ALA A 200 0.29 -3.07 -12.78
CA ALA A 200 -0.64 -1.96 -12.99
C ALA A 200 -0.54 -1.40 -14.43
N SER A 201 0.67 -1.35 -15.00
CA SER A 201 0.90 -0.82 -16.35
C SER A 201 0.27 -1.67 -17.46
N LEU A 202 0.04 -2.96 -17.22
CA LEU A 202 -0.72 -3.82 -18.13
C LEU A 202 -2.18 -3.36 -18.31
N ILE A 203 -2.70 -2.56 -17.38
CA ILE A 203 -4.08 -2.04 -17.40
C ILE A 203 -4.09 -0.55 -17.77
N ASN A 204 -3.29 0.27 -17.09
CA ASN A 204 -3.35 1.73 -17.24
C ASN A 204 -2.29 2.31 -18.20
N GLY A 205 -1.28 1.52 -18.61
CA GLY A 205 -0.19 1.94 -19.50
C GLY A 205 0.88 2.85 -18.89
N LYS A 206 0.82 3.15 -17.58
CA LYS A 206 1.73 4.10 -16.91
C LYS A 206 2.88 3.39 -16.23
N MET A 207 4.10 3.93 -16.34
CA MET A 207 5.32 3.33 -15.78
C MET A 207 6.20 4.34 -15.04
N ALA A 208 6.20 5.61 -15.45
CA ALA A 208 7.10 6.61 -14.90
C ALA A 208 6.51 7.29 -13.65
N PRO A 209 7.34 7.66 -12.65
CA PRO A 209 6.88 8.29 -11.42
C PRO A 209 6.02 9.55 -11.63
N ASN A 210 6.31 10.33 -12.67
CA ASN A 210 5.61 11.57 -13.00
C ASN A 210 4.23 11.36 -13.63
N GLU A 211 3.89 10.14 -14.06
CA GLU A 211 2.56 9.78 -14.58
C GLU A 211 1.56 9.48 -13.47
N TYR A 212 2.05 9.30 -12.24
CA TYR A 212 1.28 8.93 -11.06
C TYR A 212 1.23 10.07 -10.05
N ARG A 213 0.10 10.18 -9.34
CA ARG A 213 -0.02 11.10 -8.22
C ARG A 213 0.64 10.54 -6.96
N GLY A 214 1.12 11.44 -6.10
CA GLY A 214 1.55 11.08 -4.74
C GLY A 214 2.84 10.27 -4.65
N ILE A 215 3.57 10.11 -5.76
CA ILE A 215 4.90 9.52 -5.73
C ILE A 215 5.88 10.52 -5.12
N TYR A 216 6.73 10.04 -4.20
CA TYR A 216 7.79 10.83 -3.59
C TYR A 216 9.08 10.02 -3.49
N HIS A 217 10.21 10.70 -3.69
CA HIS A 217 11.55 10.10 -3.60
C HIS A 217 12.07 10.16 -2.16
N MET A 218 12.69 9.08 -1.71
CA MET A 218 13.41 9.00 -0.44
C MET A 218 14.91 8.86 -0.72
N PRO A 219 15.70 9.94 -0.59
CA PRO A 219 17.13 9.92 -0.92
C PRO A 219 17.96 8.93 -0.13
N ASP A 220 17.60 8.66 1.13
CA ASP A 220 18.37 7.80 2.03
C ASP A 220 18.46 6.35 1.55
N VAL A 221 17.50 5.90 0.74
CA VAL A 221 17.40 4.53 0.22
C VAL A 221 17.32 4.48 -1.30
N ASP A 222 17.48 5.64 -1.96
CA ASP A 222 17.36 5.83 -3.41
C ASP A 222 16.17 5.09 -4.05
N ALA A 223 15.00 5.33 -3.49
CA ALA A 223 13.76 4.68 -3.91
C ALA A 223 12.59 5.67 -3.93
N ASN A 224 11.65 5.42 -4.84
CA ASN A 224 10.39 6.13 -4.92
C ASN A 224 9.31 5.34 -4.16
N PHE A 225 8.46 6.05 -3.42
CA PHE A 225 7.38 5.48 -2.64
C PHE A 225 6.07 6.23 -2.89
N PHE A 226 4.98 5.62 -2.46
CA PHE A 226 3.67 6.27 -2.39
C PHE A 226 2.86 5.73 -1.22
N LEU A 227 1.86 6.48 -0.78
CA LEU A 227 0.94 6.04 0.26
C LEU A 227 -0.22 5.24 -0.35
N ILE A 228 -0.45 4.06 0.21
CA ILE A 228 -1.45 3.12 -0.28
C ILE A 228 -2.84 3.66 0.04
N ASN A 229 -3.72 3.67 -0.96
CA ASN A 229 -5.12 4.02 -0.78
C ASN A 229 -5.97 2.74 -0.82
N TYR A 230 -5.92 1.97 0.28
CA TYR A 230 -6.59 0.67 0.41
C TYR A 230 -8.06 0.72 -0.05
N VAL A 231 -8.47 -0.21 -0.92
CA VAL A 231 -9.80 -0.20 -1.56
C VAL A 231 -10.90 -0.52 -0.55
N ASN A 232 -10.63 -1.49 0.33
CA ASN A 232 -11.55 -2.04 1.34
C ASN A 232 -10.76 -2.42 2.62
N PRO A 233 -11.45 -2.73 3.74
CA PRO A 233 -10.82 -3.39 4.87
C PRO A 233 -10.03 -4.64 4.44
N THR A 234 -8.85 -4.83 5.01
CA THR A 234 -7.92 -5.92 4.64
C THR A 234 -8.06 -7.16 5.52
N GLN A 235 -9.02 -7.15 6.44
CA GLN A 235 -9.28 -8.29 7.31
C GLN A 235 -9.92 -9.41 6.46
N ASP A 236 -9.49 -10.66 6.65
CA ASP A 236 -9.95 -11.82 5.87
C ASP A 236 -11.48 -11.98 5.78
N ASP A 237 -12.23 -11.52 6.78
CA ASP A 237 -13.70 -11.59 6.83
C ASP A 237 -14.41 -10.38 6.18
N GLN A 238 -13.68 -9.32 5.86
CA GLN A 238 -14.21 -8.06 5.33
C GLN A 238 -13.63 -7.65 3.98
N GLU A 239 -12.53 -8.26 3.56
CA GLU A 239 -11.94 -8.00 2.27
C GLU A 239 -12.90 -8.38 1.13
N ARG A 240 -12.75 -7.70 -0.01
CA ARG A 240 -13.66 -7.83 -1.15
C ARG A 240 -13.00 -8.26 -2.44
N PHE A 241 -11.77 -8.77 -2.35
CA PHE A 241 -11.13 -9.41 -3.50
C PHE A 241 -11.75 -10.79 -3.72
N THR A 242 -11.81 -11.21 -4.99
CA THR A 242 -12.16 -12.60 -5.29
C THR A 242 -10.96 -13.47 -4.92
N GLU A 243 -11.10 -14.28 -3.87
CA GLU A 243 -10.08 -15.23 -3.43
C GLU A 243 -10.46 -16.67 -3.81
N VAL A 244 -9.47 -17.42 -4.28
CA VAL A 244 -9.62 -18.83 -4.65
C VAL A 244 -8.46 -19.63 -4.07
N SER A 245 -8.77 -20.74 -3.40
CA SER A 245 -7.74 -21.67 -2.93
C SER A 245 -7.09 -22.40 -4.11
N ALA A 246 -5.77 -22.47 -4.12
CA ALA A 246 -5.00 -23.13 -5.19
C ALA A 246 -5.44 -24.59 -5.37
N VAL A 247 -5.78 -25.29 -4.28
CA VAL A 247 -6.24 -26.69 -4.39
C VAL A 247 -7.62 -26.84 -5.03
N ASP A 248 -8.51 -25.85 -4.90
CA ASP A 248 -9.80 -25.91 -5.60
C ASP A 248 -9.63 -25.75 -7.12
N ILE A 249 -8.59 -25.04 -7.56
CA ILE A 249 -8.21 -24.96 -8.97
C ILE A 249 -7.62 -26.29 -9.43
N LEU A 250 -6.69 -26.87 -8.66
CA LEU A 250 -6.07 -28.17 -8.96
C LEU A 250 -7.10 -29.31 -9.00
N ASP A 251 -8.10 -29.29 -8.13
CA ASP A 251 -9.20 -30.25 -8.11
C ASP A 251 -10.27 -29.97 -9.20
N GLY A 252 -10.15 -28.89 -9.98
CA GLY A 252 -11.08 -28.53 -11.05
C GLY A 252 -12.45 -28.04 -10.58
N LYS A 253 -12.57 -27.55 -9.33
CA LYS A 253 -13.83 -27.06 -8.73
C LYS A 253 -14.19 -25.64 -9.14
N ILE A 254 -13.24 -24.92 -9.73
CA ILE A 254 -13.35 -23.50 -10.04
C ILE A 254 -13.47 -23.31 -11.54
N SER A 255 -14.45 -22.52 -11.97
CA SER A 255 -14.62 -22.18 -13.39
C SER A 255 -13.45 -21.31 -13.88
N PRO A 256 -12.79 -21.66 -15.00
CA PRO A 256 -11.70 -20.83 -15.55
C PRO A 256 -12.12 -19.40 -15.89
N GLU A 257 -13.40 -19.16 -16.17
CA GLU A 257 -13.91 -17.83 -16.56
C GLU A 257 -13.62 -16.72 -15.54
N ILE A 258 -13.48 -17.06 -14.26
CA ILE A 258 -13.19 -16.04 -13.23
C ILE A 258 -11.81 -15.39 -13.41
N PHE A 259 -10.87 -16.07 -14.07
CA PHE A 259 -9.51 -15.58 -14.28
C PHE A 259 -9.36 -14.82 -15.62
N ARG A 260 -10.35 -14.90 -16.50
CA ARG A 260 -10.29 -14.35 -17.85
C ARG A 260 -10.08 -12.84 -17.82
N ASN A 261 -9.02 -12.37 -18.50
CA ASN A 261 -8.65 -10.95 -18.53
C ASN A 261 -8.46 -10.30 -17.14
N LYS A 262 -8.11 -11.09 -16.11
CA LYS A 262 -7.76 -10.60 -14.77
C LYS A 262 -6.26 -10.69 -14.52
N LEU A 263 -5.75 -9.85 -13.63
CA LEU A 263 -4.46 -10.04 -12.97
C LEU A 263 -4.62 -11.14 -11.92
N VAL A 264 -3.98 -12.27 -12.14
CA VAL A 264 -4.03 -13.41 -11.21
C VAL A 264 -2.80 -13.34 -10.30
N LEU A 265 -3.00 -13.09 -9.01
CA LEU A 265 -1.91 -13.01 -8.04
C LEU A 265 -1.87 -14.31 -7.24
N VAL A 266 -0.77 -15.04 -7.32
CA VAL A 266 -0.55 -16.31 -6.61
C VAL A 266 0.35 -16.07 -5.41
N GLY A 267 -0.06 -16.46 -4.21
CA GLY A 267 0.71 -16.25 -2.99
C GLY A 267 0.33 -17.21 -1.87
N THR A 268 1.17 -17.29 -0.83
CA THR A 268 0.90 -18.06 0.40
C THR A 268 -0.06 -17.31 1.34
N LYS A 269 -0.90 -18.07 2.06
CA LYS A 269 -1.82 -17.57 3.10
C LYS A 269 -2.08 -18.68 4.12
N THR A 270 -1.07 -19.02 4.91
CA THR A 270 -1.13 -20.11 5.90
C THR A 270 -1.08 -19.56 7.31
N LYS A 271 -1.89 -20.07 8.24
CA LYS A 271 -1.86 -19.60 9.65
C LYS A 271 -0.64 -20.10 10.41
N GLU A 272 0.05 -21.11 9.88
CA GLU A 272 1.29 -21.62 10.44
C GLU A 272 2.46 -20.66 10.21
N ASP A 273 2.45 -19.89 9.11
CA ASP A 273 3.45 -18.87 8.84
C ASP A 273 2.92 -17.45 9.11
N SER A 274 3.33 -16.86 10.24
CA SER A 274 3.05 -15.46 10.55
C SER A 274 3.60 -14.46 9.53
N SER A 275 4.60 -14.88 8.74
CA SER A 275 5.17 -14.06 7.67
C SER A 275 4.20 -13.84 6.51
N ASP A 276 3.13 -14.63 6.37
CA ASP A 276 2.10 -14.43 5.36
C ASP A 276 1.18 -13.23 5.65
N TYR A 277 1.31 -12.61 6.84
CA TYR A 277 0.43 -11.52 7.30
C TYR A 277 1.21 -10.25 7.65
N VAL A 278 0.53 -9.11 7.56
CA VAL A 278 1.08 -7.80 7.95
C VAL A 278 0.06 -6.98 8.73
N TYR A 279 0.52 -5.92 9.40
CA TYR A 279 -0.37 -4.92 9.98
C TYR A 279 -0.74 -3.88 8.93
N THR A 280 -2.00 -3.46 8.95
CA THR A 280 -2.55 -2.43 8.07
C THR A 280 -3.26 -1.35 8.89
N PRO A 281 -3.59 -0.19 8.29
CA PRO A 281 -4.38 0.83 8.97
C PRO A 281 -5.75 0.36 9.47
N TYR A 282 -6.29 -0.74 8.91
CA TYR A 282 -7.56 -1.33 9.33
C TYR A 282 -7.42 -2.21 10.57
N SER A 283 -6.41 -3.08 10.59
CA SER A 283 -6.20 -4.03 11.68
C SER A 283 -4.72 -4.28 11.94
N ARG A 284 -4.39 -4.31 13.24
CA ARG A 284 -3.07 -4.72 13.77
C ARG A 284 -3.14 -6.09 14.46
N THR A 285 -4.22 -6.82 14.27
CA THR A 285 -4.38 -8.17 14.82
C THR A 285 -3.58 -9.15 13.96
N ILE A 286 -2.91 -10.10 14.64
CA ILE A 286 -2.12 -11.15 13.98
C ILE A 286 -3.05 -12.06 13.17
N PHE A 287 -2.56 -12.58 12.03
CA PHE A 287 -3.30 -13.50 11.15
C PHE A 287 -4.62 -12.95 10.59
N GLN A 288 -4.74 -11.62 10.42
CA GLN A 288 -5.94 -11.01 9.85
C GLN A 288 -5.76 -10.38 8.47
N ASN A 289 -4.58 -9.85 8.15
CA ASN A 289 -4.37 -9.18 6.86
C ASN A 289 -3.30 -9.91 6.07
N ALA A 290 -3.72 -10.72 5.10
CA ALA A 290 -2.81 -11.43 4.22
C ALA A 290 -1.96 -10.46 3.39
N LYS A 291 -0.67 -10.77 3.22
CA LYS A 291 0.23 -10.01 2.34
C LYS A 291 -0.29 -9.95 0.90
N LEU A 292 -0.89 -11.04 0.41
CA LEU A 292 -1.46 -11.12 -0.93
C LEU A 292 -2.56 -10.07 -1.15
N THR A 293 -3.44 -9.86 -0.16
CA THR A 293 -4.44 -8.78 -0.15
C THR A 293 -3.79 -7.40 -0.21
N VAL A 294 -2.68 -7.20 0.49
CA VAL A 294 -1.95 -5.93 0.47
C VAL A 294 -1.31 -5.69 -0.90
N HIS A 295 -0.70 -6.70 -1.53
CA HIS A 295 -0.21 -6.59 -2.91
C HIS A 295 -1.32 -6.18 -3.88
N ALA A 296 -2.51 -6.76 -3.74
CA ALA A 296 -3.67 -6.41 -4.54
C ALA A 296 -4.07 -4.94 -4.33
N ASN A 297 -4.11 -4.45 -3.09
CA ASN A 297 -4.39 -3.04 -2.80
C ASN A 297 -3.34 -2.07 -3.35
N ILE A 298 -2.06 -2.45 -3.35
CA ILE A 298 -0.97 -1.67 -3.95
C ILE A 298 -1.20 -1.54 -5.46
N ILE A 299 -1.50 -2.65 -6.13
CA ILE A 299 -1.77 -2.69 -7.58
C ILE A 299 -3.02 -1.88 -7.91
N GLU A 300 -4.13 -2.05 -7.17
CA GLU A 300 -5.35 -1.28 -7.40
C GLU A 300 -5.16 0.22 -7.15
N THR A 301 -4.30 0.60 -6.19
CA THR A 301 -3.96 2.01 -5.96
C THR A 301 -3.27 2.63 -7.18
N LEU A 302 -2.38 1.86 -7.82
CA LEU A 302 -1.67 2.26 -9.03
C LEU A 302 -2.60 2.25 -10.26
N ILE A 303 -3.38 1.19 -10.47
CA ILE A 303 -4.33 1.10 -11.60
C ILE A 303 -5.24 2.33 -11.65
N HIS A 304 -5.78 2.73 -10.50
CA HIS A 304 -6.70 3.86 -10.39
C HIS A 304 -6.01 5.23 -10.25
N ASP A 305 -4.68 5.26 -10.20
CA ASP A 305 -3.89 6.47 -9.96
C ASP A 305 -4.46 7.31 -8.81
N ASN A 306 -4.69 6.67 -7.66
CA ASN A 306 -5.44 7.23 -6.54
C ASN A 306 -4.67 7.23 -5.21
N ALA A 307 -3.34 7.18 -5.26
CA ALA A 307 -2.48 7.21 -4.07
C ALA A 307 -2.76 8.42 -3.16
N ILE A 308 -2.64 8.21 -1.84
CA ILE A 308 -2.82 9.28 -0.86
C ILE A 308 -1.66 10.28 -1.01
N ILE A 309 -1.98 11.57 -1.13
CA ILE A 309 -0.99 12.65 -1.23
C ILE A 309 -0.86 13.29 0.14
N LYS A 310 0.35 13.30 0.69
CA LYS A 310 0.65 14.12 1.88
C LYS A 310 0.69 15.60 1.48
N ALA A 311 0.02 16.44 2.25
CA ALA A 311 0.07 17.89 2.04
C ALA A 311 1.52 18.40 2.12
N SER A 312 1.83 19.44 1.34
CA SER A 312 3.18 20.01 1.36
C SER A 312 3.47 20.65 2.72
N LYS A 313 4.72 20.55 3.19
CA LYS A 313 5.14 21.15 4.47
C LYS A 313 4.84 22.65 4.55
N THR A 314 4.96 23.38 3.44
CA THR A 314 4.64 24.81 3.36
C THR A 314 3.14 25.06 3.56
N PHE A 315 2.28 24.22 2.96
CA PHE A 315 0.84 24.30 3.15
C PHE A 315 0.47 24.03 4.60
N ASP A 316 1.06 23.00 5.23
CA ASP A 316 0.79 22.67 6.63
C ASP A 316 1.22 23.80 7.57
N ILE A 317 2.41 24.39 7.36
CA ILE A 317 2.87 25.56 8.13
C ILE A 317 1.91 26.74 7.97
N PHE A 318 1.53 27.05 6.73
CA PHE A 318 0.63 28.17 6.45
C PHE A 318 -0.75 27.96 7.07
N LEU A 319 -1.33 26.77 6.90
CA LEU A 319 -2.62 26.41 7.47
C LEU A 319 -2.57 26.43 9.01
N THR A 320 -1.51 25.87 9.61
CA THR A 320 -1.30 25.91 11.06
C THR A 320 -1.24 27.35 11.56
N PHE A 321 -0.44 28.21 10.93
CA PHE A 321 -0.35 29.63 11.27
C PHE A 321 -1.69 30.37 11.14
N LEU A 322 -2.43 30.11 10.06
CA LEU A 322 -3.73 30.72 9.84
C LEU A 322 -4.71 30.31 10.94
N LEU A 323 -4.76 29.01 11.28
CA LEU A 323 -5.65 28.47 12.30
C LEU A 323 -5.29 28.93 13.70
N THR A 324 -4.02 28.89 14.10
CA THR A 324 -3.57 29.34 15.43
C THR A 324 -3.84 30.84 15.61
N SER A 325 -3.52 31.66 14.61
CA SER A 325 -3.77 33.10 14.63
C SER A 325 -5.27 33.42 14.71
N LEU A 326 -6.11 32.69 13.95
CA LEU A 326 -7.55 32.86 13.95
C LEU A 326 -8.15 32.52 15.31
N ILE A 327 -7.78 31.37 15.88
CA ILE A 327 -8.28 30.91 17.19
C ILE A 327 -7.87 31.91 18.28
N ILE A 328 -6.60 32.32 18.33
CA ILE A 328 -6.11 33.30 19.32
C ILE A 328 -6.86 34.64 19.19
N ALA A 329 -7.05 35.13 17.96
CA ALA A 329 -7.78 36.36 17.70
C ALA A 329 -9.26 36.28 18.13
N MET A 330 -9.90 35.12 17.97
CA MET A 330 -11.28 34.88 18.41
C MET A 330 -11.39 34.81 19.93
N VAL A 331 -10.46 34.11 20.60
CA VAL A 331 -10.42 33.97 22.06
C VAL A 331 -10.25 35.35 22.72
N PHE A 332 -9.35 36.20 22.21
CA PHE A 332 -9.15 37.54 22.79
C PHE A 332 -10.33 38.52 22.57
N ARG A 333 -11.23 38.25 21.64
CA ARG A 333 -12.38 39.14 21.32
C ARG A 333 -13.71 38.68 21.91
N THR A 334 -13.77 37.48 22.48
CA THR A 334 -15.03 36.87 22.91
C THR A 334 -15.01 36.55 24.40
N SER A 335 -16.20 36.44 25.01
CA SER A 335 -16.30 35.97 26.39
C SER A 335 -15.81 34.51 26.50
N PRO A 336 -15.31 34.05 27.66
CA PRO A 336 -14.71 32.72 27.79
C PRO A 336 -15.59 31.59 27.24
N ILE A 337 -16.89 31.61 27.55
CA ILE A 337 -17.85 30.59 27.07
C ILE A 337 -17.95 30.61 25.53
N ARG A 338 -18.05 31.80 24.93
CA ARG A 338 -18.11 31.94 23.47
C ARG A 338 -16.81 31.50 22.82
N GLY A 339 -15.66 31.81 23.43
CA GLY A 339 -14.35 31.35 22.97
C GLY A 339 -14.25 29.83 22.92
N VAL A 340 -14.73 29.13 23.97
CA VAL A 340 -14.77 27.66 24.00
C VAL A 340 -15.67 27.11 22.90
N VAL A 341 -16.90 27.61 22.77
CA VAL A 341 -17.85 27.14 21.74
C VAL A 341 -17.28 27.33 20.33
N ILE A 342 -16.70 28.50 20.04
CA ILE A 342 -16.10 28.80 18.75
C ILE A 342 -14.92 27.87 18.46
N THR A 343 -14.04 27.66 19.45
CA THR A 343 -12.86 26.80 19.28
C THR A 343 -13.28 25.35 19.02
N THR A 344 -14.26 24.83 19.77
CA THR A 344 -14.80 23.48 19.54
C THR A 344 -15.44 23.36 18.16
N PHE A 345 -16.21 24.35 17.72
CA PHE A 345 -16.81 24.36 16.39
C PHE A 345 -15.75 24.40 15.28
N CYS A 346 -14.73 25.25 15.40
CA CYS A 346 -13.60 25.28 14.47
C CYS A 346 -12.86 23.94 14.42
N ALA A 347 -12.62 23.29 15.57
CA ALA A 347 -11.99 21.98 15.62
C ALA A 347 -12.82 20.92 14.87
N LEU A 348 -14.14 20.88 15.09
CA LEU A 348 -15.03 19.97 14.35
C LEU A 348 -15.04 20.24 12.85
N LEU A 349 -15.02 21.51 12.44
CA LEU A 349 -14.92 21.88 11.03
C LEU A 349 -13.60 21.42 10.40
N ILE A 350 -12.48 21.60 11.10
CA ILE A 350 -11.16 21.15 10.63
C ILE A 350 -11.13 19.62 10.50
N ILE A 351 -11.63 18.90 11.51
CA ILE A 351 -11.72 17.43 11.47
C ILE A 351 -12.61 17.00 10.31
N GLY A 352 -13.76 17.63 10.12
CA GLY A 352 -14.66 17.37 8.99
C GLY A 352 -14.01 17.63 7.64
N ALA A 353 -13.29 18.75 7.49
CA ALA A 353 -12.55 19.09 6.28
C ALA A 353 -11.40 18.10 6.01
N ALA A 354 -10.67 17.68 7.04
CA ALA A 354 -9.62 16.68 6.92
C ALA A 354 -10.18 15.31 6.52
N LEU A 355 -11.32 14.89 7.07
CA LEU A 355 -12.01 13.65 6.67
C LEU A 355 -12.52 13.74 5.23
N ALA A 356 -13.10 14.88 4.85
CA ALA A 356 -13.61 15.12 3.50
C ALA A 356 -12.50 15.08 2.44
N THR A 357 -11.41 15.80 2.67
CA THR A 357 -10.25 15.85 1.77
C THR A 357 -9.54 14.50 1.67
N PHE A 358 -9.48 13.75 2.77
CA PHE A 358 -8.95 12.38 2.76
C PHE A 358 -9.85 11.44 1.94
N ARG A 359 -11.17 11.47 2.18
CA ARG A 359 -12.13 10.57 1.51
C ARG A 359 -12.27 10.83 0.02
N TRP A 360 -12.49 12.08 -0.38
CA TRP A 360 -12.80 12.43 -1.77
C TRP A 360 -11.60 12.90 -2.56
N GLY A 361 -10.63 13.51 -1.88
CA GLY A 361 -9.41 14.02 -2.51
C GLY A 361 -8.24 13.04 -2.45
N ALA A 362 -8.26 12.01 -1.58
CA ALA A 362 -7.08 11.23 -1.22
C ALA A 362 -5.92 12.16 -0.78
N ILE A 363 -6.23 13.21 -0.02
CA ILE A 363 -5.25 14.17 0.51
C ILE A 363 -5.18 14.01 2.02
N TRP A 364 -3.96 13.83 2.52
CA TRP A 364 -3.66 13.77 3.94
C TRP A 364 -3.05 15.10 4.40
N ILE A 365 -3.84 15.85 5.16
CA ILE A 365 -3.41 17.05 5.90
C ILE A 365 -2.97 16.61 7.29
N CYS A 366 -1.75 16.98 7.68
CA CYS A 366 -1.16 16.65 8.97
C CYS A 366 -1.77 17.47 10.11
#